data_AF-B7FIQ6-F1
#
_entry.id   AF-B7FIQ6-F1
#
_cell.length_a   1.000
_cell.length_b   1.000
_cell.length_c   1.000
_cell.angle_alpha   90.00
_cell.angle_beta   90.00
_cell.angle_gamma   90.00
#
_symmetry.space_group_name_H-M   'P 1'
#
loop_
_entity.id
_entity.type
_entity.pdbx_description
1 polymer ?
#
loop_
_entity_poly.entity_id
_entity_poly.type
_entity_poly.pdbx_seq_one_letter_code
_entity_poly.pdbx_strand_id
1 'polypeptide(L)'
;MVTRTVDLRSDTVTKPTETMRVAMANAEVDDDVLGRDPSCFRLEEEMAKITGKEAALFVPSGTMGNLISVLVHCDIRGSEVILGDNSHIHIYENGGIATLGGVHPRTVRNNEDGTMDIDLIEAAIRDPKGELVYPTTRLICLENSHGNTGGRCLSVEYTERVGESC
;
A
#
# COMPACT_ATOMS: atom_id res chain seq x y z
N MET A 1 -13.06 -37.03 15.78
CA MET A 1 -12.40 -36.86 14.46
C MET A 1 -12.06 -35.39 14.31
N VAL A 2 -10.81 -35.05 13.99
CA VAL A 2 -10.47 -33.67 13.64
C VAL A 2 -10.97 -33.43 12.22
N THR A 3 -11.99 -32.60 12.05
CA THR A 3 -12.47 -32.19 10.73
C THR A 3 -11.38 -31.36 10.07
N ARG A 4 -10.83 -31.83 8.95
CA ARG A 4 -9.94 -31.03 8.11
C ARG A 4 -10.81 -30.18 7.19
N THR A 5 -10.88 -28.88 7.46
CA THR A 5 -11.59 -27.91 6.63
C THR A 5 -10.65 -27.39 5.55
N VAL A 6 -11.09 -27.41 4.29
CA VAL A 6 -10.43 -26.67 3.21
C VAL A 6 -10.96 -25.23 3.28
N ASP A 7 -10.08 -24.28 3.63
CA ASP A 7 -10.43 -22.87 3.79
C ASP A 7 -9.93 -22.06 2.59
N LEU A 8 -10.87 -21.59 1.76
CA LEU A 8 -10.60 -20.83 0.53
C LEU A 8 -11.02 -19.35 0.67
N ARG A 9 -11.18 -18.84 1.90
CA ARG A 9 -11.64 -17.47 2.13
C ARG A 9 -10.60 -16.41 1.75
N SER A 10 -9.32 -16.65 2.08
CA SER A 10 -8.19 -15.77 1.79
C SER A 10 -6.88 -16.48 2.17
N ASP A 11 -5.76 -16.06 1.58
CA ASP A 11 -4.39 -16.40 1.98
C ASP A 11 -3.98 -15.88 3.38
N THR A 12 -4.70 -14.89 3.92
CA THR A 12 -4.50 -14.37 5.29
C THR A 12 -4.79 -15.40 6.39
N VAL A 13 -5.45 -16.53 6.08
CA VAL A 13 -5.74 -17.60 7.05
C VAL A 13 -4.53 -18.53 7.28
N THR A 14 -3.40 -18.27 6.61
CA THR A 14 -2.15 -19.01 6.77
C THR A 14 -1.71 -19.04 8.24
N LYS A 15 -1.07 -20.14 8.64
CA LYS A 15 -0.54 -20.32 10.00
C LYS A 15 0.98 -20.42 9.95
N PRO A 16 1.70 -19.89 10.96
CA PRO A 16 3.15 -20.05 11.03
C PRO A 16 3.55 -21.53 10.95
N THR A 17 4.53 -21.81 10.10
CA THR A 17 5.19 -23.12 10.00
C THR A 17 5.97 -23.43 11.28
N GLU A 18 6.41 -24.67 11.44
CA GLU A 18 7.23 -25.04 12.61
C GLU A 18 8.54 -24.25 12.66
N THR A 19 9.19 -24.06 11.51
CA THR A 19 10.42 -23.26 11.41
C THR A 19 10.19 -21.81 11.80
N MET A 20 9.07 -21.21 11.39
CA MET A 20 8.69 -19.85 11.83
C MET A 20 8.46 -19.79 13.34
N ARG A 21 7.80 -20.79 13.93
CA ARG A 21 7.56 -20.83 15.39
C ARG A 21 8.86 -20.90 16.18
N VAL A 22 9.78 -21.75 15.76
CA VAL A 22 11.11 -21.87 16.37
C VAL A 22 11.92 -20.58 16.18
N ALA A 23 11.87 -19.96 15.00
CA ALA A 23 12.56 -18.69 14.75
C ALA A 23 12.03 -17.56 15.63
N MET A 24 10.70 -17.41 15.75
CA MET A 24 10.09 -16.41 16.62
C MET A 24 10.44 -16.64 18.11
N ALA A 25 10.40 -17.89 18.57
CA ALA A 25 10.71 -18.22 19.96
C ALA A 25 12.17 -17.97 20.34
N ASN A 26 13.09 -18.04 19.36
CA ASN A 26 14.53 -17.83 19.55
C ASN A 26 15.02 -16.48 18.99
N ALA A 27 14.12 -15.57 18.63
CA ALA A 27 14.49 -14.29 18.02
C ALA A 27 15.32 -13.44 18.99
N GLU A 28 16.39 -12.84 18.49
CA GLU A 28 17.10 -11.76 19.19
C GLU A 28 16.25 -10.50 19.09
N VAL A 29 15.82 -9.96 20.23
CA VAL A 29 14.90 -8.82 20.30
C VAL A 29 15.42 -7.75 21.25
N ASP A 30 15.04 -6.50 21.01
CA ASP A 30 15.32 -5.35 21.88
C ASP A 30 14.28 -4.25 21.61
N ASP A 31 14.52 -3.04 22.12
CA ASP A 31 13.63 -1.89 21.93
C ASP A 31 13.74 -1.29 20.51
N ASP A 32 12.71 -1.52 19.69
CA ASP A 32 12.58 -1.00 18.33
C ASP A 32 12.38 0.52 18.29
N VAL A 33 11.79 1.14 19.33
CA VAL A 33 11.65 2.61 19.40
C VAL A 33 13.00 3.29 19.49
N LEU A 34 14.00 2.62 20.08
CA LEU A 34 15.39 3.07 20.12
C LEU A 34 16.21 2.63 18.90
N GLY A 35 15.60 1.91 17.95
CA GLY A 35 16.25 1.35 16.76
C GLY A 35 17.25 0.25 17.09
N ARG A 36 17.01 -0.53 18.16
CA ARG A 36 17.96 -1.53 18.67
C ARG A 36 17.52 -2.98 18.45
N ASP A 37 16.29 -3.23 18.02
CA ASP A 37 15.82 -4.60 17.77
C ASP A 37 16.60 -5.23 16.60
N PRO A 38 17.45 -6.26 16.84
CA PRO A 38 18.30 -6.81 15.80
C PRO A 38 17.52 -7.57 14.73
N SER A 39 16.38 -8.16 15.08
CA SER A 39 15.57 -8.93 14.15
C SER A 39 14.75 -8.03 13.24
N CYS A 40 14.20 -6.93 13.77
CA CYS A 40 13.53 -5.90 13.00
C CYS A 40 14.51 -5.24 12.01
N PHE A 41 15.67 -4.79 12.50
CA PHE A 41 16.69 -4.16 11.65
C PHE A 41 17.13 -5.08 10.48
N ARG A 42 17.38 -6.37 10.75
CA ARG A 42 17.72 -7.34 9.69
C ARG A 42 16.59 -7.51 8.68
N LEU A 43 15.33 -7.57 9.13
CA LEU A 43 14.18 -7.66 8.23
C LEU A 43 14.11 -6.44 7.30
N GLU A 44 14.21 -5.25 7.86
CA GLU A 44 14.14 -4.00 7.10
C GLU A 44 15.32 -3.87 6.12
N GLU A 45 16.54 -4.20 6.54
CA GLU A 45 17.72 -4.17 5.68
C GLU A 45 17.57 -5.13 4.50
N GLU A 46 17.09 -6.35 4.73
CA GLU A 46 16.84 -7.33 3.67
C GLU A 46 15.71 -6.89 2.73
N MET A 47 14.63 -6.30 3.24
CA MET A 47 13.54 -5.79 2.39
C MET A 47 14.00 -4.60 1.54
N ALA A 48 14.81 -3.69 2.08
CA ALA A 48 15.41 -2.59 1.33
C ALA A 48 16.28 -3.12 0.18
N LYS A 49 17.13 -4.12 0.45
CA LYS A 49 17.95 -4.80 -0.58
C LYS A 49 17.11 -5.47 -1.66
N ILE A 50 16.09 -6.26 -1.30
CA ILE A 50 15.24 -6.99 -2.25
C ILE A 50 14.49 -6.02 -3.18
N THR A 51 14.02 -4.89 -2.63
CA THR A 51 13.24 -3.90 -3.39
C THR A 51 14.09 -2.85 -4.10
N GLY A 52 15.42 -2.86 -3.88
CA GLY A 52 16.33 -1.85 -4.43
C GLY A 52 16.07 -0.45 -3.88
N LYS A 53 15.57 -0.33 -2.64
CA LYS A 53 15.32 0.94 -1.94
C LYS A 53 16.40 1.21 -0.91
N GLU A 54 16.54 2.49 -0.52
CA GLU A 54 17.54 2.91 0.46
C GLU A 54 17.21 2.47 1.89
N ALA A 55 15.92 2.27 2.19
CA ALA A 55 15.42 1.87 3.51
C ALA A 55 14.08 1.13 3.37
N ALA A 56 13.69 0.44 4.44
CA ALA A 56 12.36 -0.15 4.62
C ALA A 56 11.89 0.08 6.06
N LEU A 57 10.60 -0.12 6.31
CA LEU A 57 9.98 0.02 7.62
C LEU A 57 9.04 -1.16 7.86
N PHE A 58 9.23 -1.88 8.97
CA PHE A 58 8.30 -2.92 9.40
C PHE A 58 7.06 -2.29 10.03
N VAL A 59 5.88 -2.76 9.62
CA VAL A 59 4.59 -2.28 10.15
C VAL A 59 3.69 -3.46 10.54
N PRO A 60 2.81 -3.31 11.53
CA PRO A 60 1.91 -4.38 11.99
C PRO A 60 0.89 -4.87 10.95
N SER A 61 0.58 -4.09 9.91
CA SER A 61 -0.41 -4.45 8.90
C SER A 61 -0.22 -3.69 7.59
N GLY A 62 -0.75 -4.24 6.48
CA GLY A 62 -0.78 -3.55 5.18
C GLY A 62 -1.55 -2.23 5.22
N THR A 63 -2.66 -2.15 5.96
CA THR A 63 -3.42 -0.91 6.18
C THR A 63 -2.56 0.19 6.83
N MET A 64 -1.73 -0.16 7.81
CA MET A 64 -0.82 0.82 8.40
C MET A 64 0.28 1.25 7.42
N GLY A 65 0.81 0.31 6.64
CA GLY A 65 1.79 0.61 5.59
C GLY A 65 1.25 1.61 4.58
N ASN A 66 0.09 1.32 3.97
CA ASN A 66 -0.58 2.21 3.03
C ASN A 66 -0.88 3.58 3.66
N LEU A 67 -1.42 3.60 4.88
CA LEU A 67 -1.71 4.84 5.58
C LEU A 67 -0.45 5.69 5.77
N ILE A 68 0.63 5.14 6.32
CA ILE A 68 1.88 5.88 6.52
C ILE A 68 2.43 6.39 5.20
N SER A 69 2.45 5.56 4.14
CA SER A 69 2.90 5.96 2.81
C SER A 69 2.09 7.16 2.29
N VAL A 70 0.76 7.12 2.41
CA VAL A 70 -0.09 8.24 2.01
C VAL A 70 0.21 9.48 2.85
N LEU A 71 0.33 9.37 4.18
CA LEU A 71 0.62 10.51 5.06
C LEU A 71 1.97 11.17 4.76
N VAL A 72 3.00 10.38 4.43
CA VAL A 72 4.34 10.89 4.11
C VAL A 72 4.37 11.59 2.75
N HIS A 73 3.68 11.03 1.74
CA HIS A 73 3.63 11.64 0.41
C HIS A 73 2.62 12.79 0.30
N CYS A 74 1.61 12.80 1.16
CA CYS A 74 0.61 13.87 1.27
C CYS A 74 0.87 14.69 2.54
N ASP A 75 2.05 15.33 2.59
CA ASP A 75 2.59 16.03 3.75
C ASP A 75 1.86 17.33 4.14
N ILE A 76 0.93 17.79 3.30
CA ILE A 76 0.08 18.96 3.56
C ILE A 76 -1.39 18.59 3.68
N ARG A 77 -2.12 19.28 4.57
CA ARG A 77 -3.58 19.17 4.65
C ARG A 77 -4.21 19.70 3.37
N GLY A 78 -5.26 19.02 2.89
CA GLY A 78 -5.87 19.34 1.59
C GLY A 78 -5.10 18.72 0.42
N SER A 79 -4.16 17.80 0.67
CA SER A 79 -3.64 16.92 -0.38
C SER A 79 -4.74 16.01 -0.92
N GLU A 80 -4.59 15.60 -2.18
CA GLU A 80 -5.43 14.66 -2.89
C GLU A 80 -4.58 13.49 -3.41
N VAL A 81 -5.10 12.27 -3.25
CA VAL A 81 -4.49 11.05 -3.78
C VAL A 81 -5.39 10.46 -4.86
N ILE A 82 -4.81 10.15 -6.03
CA ILE A 82 -5.47 9.45 -7.11
C ILE A 82 -5.31 7.95 -6.90
N LEU A 83 -6.40 7.20 -6.95
CA LEU A 83 -6.39 5.74 -6.74
C LEU A 83 -7.60 5.08 -7.39
N GLY A 84 -7.54 3.76 -7.54
CA GLY A 84 -8.62 2.98 -8.13
C GLY A 84 -9.90 3.01 -7.29
N ASP A 85 -11.06 3.19 -7.92
CA ASP A 85 -12.37 3.14 -7.25
C ASP A 85 -12.67 1.79 -6.58
N ASN A 86 -11.95 0.74 -6.96
CA ASN A 86 -12.09 -0.61 -6.43
C ASN A 86 -10.83 -1.09 -5.68
N SER A 87 -9.92 -0.17 -5.35
CA SER A 87 -8.68 -0.48 -4.63
C SER A 87 -8.89 -0.68 -3.12
N HIS A 88 -7.98 -1.41 -2.49
CA HIS A 88 -8.01 -1.76 -1.07
C HIS A 88 -7.99 -0.52 -0.17
N ILE A 89 -7.15 0.47 -0.50
CA ILE A 89 -7.07 1.76 0.21
C ILE A 89 -8.45 2.45 0.22
N HIS A 90 -9.18 2.40 -0.89
CA HIS A 90 -10.49 3.04 -0.98
C HIS A 90 -11.57 2.29 -0.20
N ILE A 91 -11.66 0.98 -0.41
CA ILE A 91 -12.83 0.18 -0.01
C ILE A 91 -12.67 -0.42 1.40
N TYR A 92 -11.48 -0.92 1.76
CA TYR A 92 -11.30 -1.80 2.92
C TYR A 92 -10.50 -1.19 4.06
N GLU A 93 -10.02 0.05 3.93
CA GLU A 93 -9.21 0.72 4.96
C GLU A 93 -9.99 1.77 5.77
N ASN A 94 -11.32 1.62 5.81
CA ASN A 94 -12.22 2.38 6.67
C ASN A 94 -12.10 3.91 6.51
N GLY A 95 -11.74 4.38 5.31
CA GLY A 95 -11.50 5.81 5.04
C GLY A 95 -10.34 6.39 5.84
N GLY A 96 -9.34 5.58 6.21
CA GLY A 96 -8.22 5.97 7.07
C GLY A 96 -7.45 7.19 6.55
N ILE A 97 -7.21 7.26 5.24
CA ILE A 97 -6.49 8.39 4.62
C ILE A 97 -7.24 9.73 4.78
N ALA A 98 -8.57 9.70 4.74
CA ALA A 98 -9.39 10.89 4.94
C ALA A 98 -9.49 11.25 6.43
N THR A 99 -9.73 10.25 7.27
CA THR A 99 -10.01 10.45 8.71
C THR A 99 -8.75 10.84 9.50
N LEU A 100 -7.63 10.18 9.23
CA LEU A 100 -6.37 10.37 9.95
C LEU A 100 -5.45 11.33 9.22
N GLY A 101 -5.42 11.26 7.88
CA GLY A 101 -4.55 12.10 7.06
C GLY A 101 -5.14 13.42 6.60
N GLY A 102 -6.47 13.57 6.59
CA GLY A 102 -7.10 14.70 5.92
C GLY A 102 -6.76 14.77 4.43
N VAL A 103 -6.52 13.60 3.81
CA VAL A 103 -6.21 13.46 2.40
C VAL A 103 -7.49 13.13 1.63
N HIS A 104 -7.76 13.88 0.57
CA HIS A 104 -8.93 13.70 -0.28
C HIS A 104 -8.71 12.53 -1.27
N PRO A 105 -9.59 11.51 -1.31
CA PRO A 105 -9.51 10.47 -2.33
C PRO A 105 -10.10 10.96 -3.65
N ARG A 106 -9.34 10.86 -4.74
CA ARG A 106 -9.79 11.09 -6.11
C ARG A 106 -9.79 9.76 -6.86
N THR A 107 -10.97 9.14 -6.94
CA THR A 107 -11.06 7.82 -7.55
C THR A 107 -11.07 7.89 -9.08
N VAL A 108 -10.36 6.96 -9.71
CA VAL A 108 -10.44 6.65 -11.15
C VAL A 108 -10.92 5.21 -11.26
N ARG A 109 -11.80 4.94 -12.23
CA ARG A 109 -12.39 3.61 -12.39
C ARG A 109 -11.32 2.58 -12.74
N ASN A 110 -11.27 1.47 -12.01
CA ASN A 110 -10.46 0.33 -12.40
C ASN A 110 -11.06 -0.41 -13.61
N ASN A 111 -10.18 -0.82 -14.53
CA ASN A 111 -10.47 -1.76 -15.61
C ASN A 111 -10.55 -3.20 -15.06
N GLU A 112 -11.10 -4.12 -15.86
CA GLU A 112 -11.24 -5.54 -15.47
C GLU A 112 -9.90 -6.25 -15.23
N ASP A 113 -8.81 -5.71 -15.79
CA ASP A 113 -7.45 -6.20 -15.58
C ASP A 113 -6.74 -5.55 -14.37
N GLY A 114 -7.43 -4.69 -13.61
CA GLY A 114 -6.90 -3.98 -12.44
C GLY A 114 -6.20 -2.65 -12.77
N THR A 115 -5.95 -2.33 -14.04
CA THR A 115 -5.37 -1.04 -14.45
C THR A 115 -6.38 0.10 -14.26
N MET A 116 -5.92 1.33 -14.40
CA MET A 116 -6.75 2.52 -14.62
C MET A 116 -6.35 3.12 -15.97
N ASP A 117 -7.28 3.75 -16.68
CA ASP A 117 -6.91 4.44 -17.93
C ASP A 117 -5.99 5.63 -17.61
N ILE A 118 -4.83 5.70 -18.26
CA ILE A 118 -3.82 6.73 -18.04
C ILE A 118 -4.39 8.11 -18.38
N ASP A 119 -5.19 8.22 -19.44
CA ASP A 119 -5.80 9.50 -19.82
C ASP A 119 -6.75 10.00 -18.71
N LEU A 120 -7.40 9.07 -18.00
CA LEU A 120 -8.28 9.41 -16.86
C LEU A 120 -7.48 9.73 -15.59
N ILE A 121 -6.32 9.11 -15.40
CA ILE A 121 -5.38 9.47 -14.33
C ILE A 121 -4.91 10.91 -14.55
N GLU A 122 -4.40 11.22 -15.75
CA GLU A 122 -3.90 12.56 -16.09
C GLU A 122 -5.00 13.62 -15.99
N ALA A 123 -6.20 13.32 -16.49
CA ALA A 123 -7.35 14.22 -16.35
C ALA A 123 -7.83 14.39 -14.90
N ALA A 124 -7.46 13.49 -13.98
CA ALA A 124 -7.75 13.62 -12.56
C ALA A 124 -6.75 14.49 -11.80
N ILE A 125 -5.57 14.78 -12.37
CA ILE A 125 -4.58 15.69 -11.77
C ILE A 125 -5.14 17.12 -11.81
N ARG A 126 -5.14 17.80 -10.66
CA ARG A 126 -5.64 19.17 -10.55
C ARG A 126 -4.65 20.17 -11.14
N ASP A 127 -5.16 21.11 -11.93
CA ASP A 127 -4.35 22.25 -12.39
C ASP A 127 -3.88 23.08 -11.17
N PRO A 128 -2.56 23.27 -10.97
CA PRO A 128 -2.02 24.07 -9.88
C PRO A 128 -2.56 25.50 -9.83
N LYS A 129 -3.00 26.06 -10.97
CA LYS A 129 -3.63 27.39 -11.00
C LYS A 129 -4.94 27.48 -10.20
N GLY A 130 -5.55 26.33 -9.90
CA GLY A 130 -6.75 26.21 -9.08
C GLY A 130 -6.49 25.92 -7.60
N GLU A 131 -5.25 26.00 -7.11
CA GLU A 131 -4.89 25.62 -5.72
C GLU A 131 -5.69 26.37 -4.64
N LEU A 132 -6.22 27.57 -4.95
CA LEU A 132 -7.05 28.34 -4.02
C LEU A 132 -8.41 27.69 -3.74
N VAL A 133 -8.88 26.79 -4.61
CA VAL A 133 -10.23 26.21 -4.55
C VAL A 133 -10.25 24.68 -4.61
N TYR A 134 -9.13 24.05 -4.99
CA TYR A 134 -9.02 22.60 -5.09
C TYR A 134 -7.99 22.03 -4.11
N PRO A 135 -8.19 20.78 -3.66
CA PRO A 135 -7.11 19.98 -3.11
C PRO A 135 -5.91 19.88 -4.06
N THR A 136 -4.71 19.71 -3.53
CA THR A 136 -3.49 19.52 -4.35
C THR A 136 -3.26 18.04 -4.60
N THR A 137 -3.27 17.61 -5.87
CA THR A 137 -2.88 16.24 -6.23
C THR A 137 -1.40 16.02 -5.88
N ARG A 138 -1.10 15.04 -5.03
CA ARG A 138 0.27 14.75 -4.53
C ARG A 138 0.74 13.33 -4.76
N LEU A 139 -0.17 12.39 -4.95
CA LEU A 139 0.14 10.97 -5.01
C LEU A 139 -0.80 10.25 -5.97
N ILE A 140 -0.25 9.28 -6.71
CA ILE A 140 -1.00 8.28 -7.47
C ILE A 140 -0.69 6.91 -6.84
N CYS A 141 -1.71 6.16 -6.45
CA CYS A 141 -1.58 4.82 -5.89
C CYS A 141 -2.05 3.76 -6.89
N LEU A 142 -1.19 2.77 -7.15
CA LEU A 142 -1.50 1.57 -7.92
C LEU A 142 -1.54 0.35 -6.99
N GLU A 143 -2.41 -0.62 -7.27
CA GLU A 143 -2.50 -1.87 -6.50
C GLU A 143 -2.03 -3.06 -7.35
N ASN A 144 -1.01 -3.78 -6.88
CA ASN A 144 -0.45 -4.93 -7.58
C ASN A 144 -0.04 -6.05 -6.59
N SER A 145 -0.63 -7.24 -6.63
CA SER A 145 -1.74 -7.67 -7.48
C SER A 145 -3.08 -7.04 -7.06
N HIS A 146 -3.92 -6.65 -8.02
CA HIS A 146 -5.22 -6.03 -7.73
C HIS A 146 -6.23 -7.08 -7.22
N GLY A 147 -6.63 -6.94 -5.96
CA GLY A 147 -7.42 -7.93 -5.22
C GLY A 147 -8.83 -8.09 -5.76
N ASN A 148 -9.55 -6.98 -5.96
CA ASN A 148 -10.96 -7.02 -6.36
C ASN A 148 -11.19 -7.37 -7.85
N THR A 149 -10.13 -7.57 -8.64
CA THR A 149 -10.21 -8.09 -10.02
C THR A 149 -9.73 -9.54 -10.14
N GLY A 150 -9.56 -10.23 -8.99
CA GLY A 150 -9.15 -11.63 -8.94
C GLY A 150 -7.64 -11.83 -8.92
N GLY A 151 -6.89 -10.91 -8.30
CA GLY A 151 -5.43 -11.00 -8.18
C GLY A 151 -4.71 -10.70 -9.50
N ARG A 152 -5.21 -9.74 -10.28
CA ARG A 152 -4.58 -9.37 -11.57
C ARG A 152 -3.27 -8.63 -11.34
N CYS A 153 -2.25 -8.99 -12.10
CA CYS A 153 -0.96 -8.32 -12.06
C CYS A 153 -0.94 -7.15 -13.04
N LEU A 154 -0.49 -6.00 -12.58
CA LEU A 154 -0.19 -4.87 -13.47
C LEU A 154 1.13 -5.13 -14.19
N SER A 155 1.20 -4.83 -15.49
CA SER A 155 2.45 -4.98 -16.25
C SER A 155 3.46 -3.90 -15.84
N VAL A 156 4.76 -4.24 -15.94
CA VAL A 156 5.84 -3.27 -15.70
C VAL A 156 5.71 -2.07 -16.62
N GLU A 157 5.46 -2.30 -17.91
CA GLU A 157 5.22 -1.26 -18.91
C GLU A 157 4.08 -0.30 -18.49
N TYR A 158 2.97 -0.83 -17.98
CA TYR A 158 1.87 0.02 -17.49
C TYR A 158 2.32 0.86 -16.29
N THR A 159 3.00 0.25 -15.30
CA THR A 159 3.46 0.99 -14.11
C THR A 159 4.49 2.06 -14.44
N GLU A 160 5.36 1.82 -15.43
CA GLU A 160 6.33 2.80 -15.93
C GLU A 160 5.60 3.97 -16.60
N ARG A 161 4.63 3.69 -17.48
CA ARG A 161 3.83 4.73 -18.17
C ARG A 161 3.04 5.61 -17.21
N VAL A 162 2.47 5.04 -16.12
CA VAL A 162 1.83 5.86 -15.08
C VAL A 162 2.87 6.74 -14.36
N GLY A 163 4.08 6.22 -14.15
CA GLY A 163 5.18 6.97 -13.54
C GLY A 163 5.63 8.17 -14.38
N GLU A 164 5.45 8.14 -15.70
CA GLU A 164 5.73 9.28 -16.59
C GLU A 164 4.71 10.43 -16.45
N SER A 165 3.53 10.18 -15.87
CA SER A 165 2.51 11.19 -15.58
C SER A 165 2.73 11.92 -14.23
N CYS A 166 3.73 11.50 -13.44
CA CYS A 166 4.13 12.10 -12.15
C CYS A 166 5.24 13.14 -12.34
#